data_AF-A0A8J3V2K3-F1
#
_entry.id   AF-A0A8J3V2K3-F1
#
_cell.length_a   1.000
_cell.length_b   1.000
_cell.length_c   1.000
_cell.angle_alpha   90.00
_cell.angle_beta   90.00
_cell.angle_gamma   90.00
#
_symmetry.space_group_name_H-M   'P 1'
#
loop_
_entity.id
_entity.type
_entity.pdbx_description
1 polymer ?
#
loop_
_entity_poly.entity_id
_entity_poly.type
_entity_poly.pdbx_seq_one_letter_code
_entity_poly.pdbx_strand_id
1 'polypeptide(L)' 'MALGRQRGRKARRYVMGWSLFSTGGFLWNLLGDYLISGRQELTLVQIAGRAAGAGVVWALGVTLIVWAARRAGDG' A
#
# COMPACT_ATOMS: atom_id res chain seq x y z
N MET A 1 -2.59 -26.08 18.95
CA MET A 1 -2.04 -25.64 17.64
C MET A 1 -3.11 -25.07 16.68
N ALA A 2 -4.02 -24.19 17.13
CA ALA A 2 -5.07 -23.59 16.26
C ALA A 2 -5.05 -22.05 16.20
N LEU A 3 -4.24 -21.37 17.02
CA LEU A 3 -4.19 -19.91 17.13
C LEU A 3 -3.45 -19.21 15.96
N GLY A 4 -2.54 -19.89 15.27
CA GLY A 4 -1.80 -19.32 14.12
C GLY A 4 -2.66 -19.03 12.89
N ARG A 5 -3.71 -19.82 12.64
CA ARG A 5 -4.57 -19.68 11.44
C ARG A 5 -5.56 -18.51 11.53
N GLN A 6 -5.99 -18.10 12.72
CA GLN A 6 -6.79 -16.89 12.89
C GLN A 6 -5.94 -15.61 12.80
N ARG A 7 -4.70 -15.65 13.31
CA ARG A 7 -3.73 -14.54 13.23
C ARG A 7 -3.32 -14.24 11.78
N GLY A 8 -3.04 -15.29 10.99
CA GLY A 8 -2.78 -15.14 9.55
C GLY A 8 -3.97 -14.57 8.78
N ARG A 9 -5.22 -14.93 9.13
CA ARG A 9 -6.42 -14.36 8.51
C ARG A 9 -6.63 -12.88 8.85
N LYS A 10 -6.34 -12.45 10.08
CA LYS A 10 -6.36 -11.02 10.47
C LYS A 10 -5.27 -10.25 9.74
N ALA A 11 -4.02 -10.73 9.74
CA ALA A 11 -2.93 -10.10 8.99
C ALA A 11 -3.25 -9.98 7.49
N ARG A 12 -3.88 -11.01 6.91
CA ARG A 12 -4.31 -10.99 5.50
C ARG A 12 -5.38 -9.92 5.22
N ARG A 13 -6.32 -9.68 6.15
CA ARG A 13 -7.29 -8.57 6.04
C ARG A 13 -6.62 -7.21 6.15
N TYR A 14 -5.65 -7.04 7.05
CA TYR A 14 -4.89 -5.79 7.17
C TYR A 14 -4.07 -5.50 5.92
N VAL A 15 -3.37 -6.51 5.38
CA VAL A 15 -2.63 -6.38 4.10
C VAL A 15 -3.58 -6.07 2.95
N MET A 16 -4.74 -6.74 2.89
CA MET A 16 -5.73 -6.50 1.83
C MET A 16 -6.39 -5.12 1.94
N GLY A 17 -6.67 -4.64 3.16
CA GLY A 17 -7.16 -3.28 3.42
C GLY A 17 -6.09 -2.22 3.11
N TRP A 18 -4.83 -2.49 3.45
CA TRP A 18 -3.70 -1.63 3.12
C TRP A 18 -3.50 -1.52 1.60
N SER A 19 -3.59 -2.64 0.87
CA SER A 19 -3.53 -2.63 -0.60
C SER A 19 -4.64 -1.79 -1.21
N LEU A 20 -5.89 -1.94 -0.75
CA LEU A 20 -7.01 -1.12 -1.24
C LEU A 20 -6.78 0.38 -0.97
N PHE A 21 -6.27 0.72 0.22
CA PHE A 21 -5.97 2.10 0.59
C PHE A 21 -4.82 2.69 -0.24
N SER A 22 -3.72 1.95 -0.43
CA SER A 22 -2.59 2.40 -1.24
C SER A 22 -2.94 2.55 -2.71
N THR A 23 -3.69 1.60 -3.29
CA THR A 23 -4.16 1.69 -4.67
C THR A 23 -5.14 2.86 -4.85
N GLY A 24 -6.06 3.06 -3.90
CA GLY A 24 -6.95 4.21 -3.89
C GLY A 24 -6.21 5.55 -3.77
N GLY A 25 -5.21 5.65 -2.90
CA GLY A 25 -4.40 6.86 -2.74
C GLY A 25 -3.50 7.16 -3.95
N PHE A 26 -3.04 6.12 -4.65
CA PHE A 26 -2.31 6.26 -5.91
C PHE A 26 -3.23 6.77 -7.04
N LEU A 27 -4.42 6.19 -7.18
CA LEU A 27 -5.45 6.66 -8.12
C LEU A 27 -5.90 8.09 -7.81
N TRP A 28 -6.04 8.42 -6.53
CA TRP A 28 -6.41 9.78 -6.09
C TRP A 28 -5.31 10.80 -6.40
N ASN A 29 -4.03 10.45 -6.19
CA ASN A 29 -2.91 11.30 -6.61
C ASN A 29 -2.89 11.49 -8.12
N LEU A 30 -2.98 10.41 -8.88
CA LEU A 30 -3.05 10.46 -10.35
C LEU A 30 -4.21 11.36 -10.82
N LEU A 31 -5.40 11.18 -10.25
CA LEU A 31 -6.56 12.01 -10.60
C LEU A 31 -6.32 13.48 -10.23
N GLY A 32 -5.75 13.76 -9.06
CA GLY A 32 -5.37 15.12 -8.65
C GLY A 32 -4.36 15.74 -9.61
N ASP A 33 -3.35 14.98 -10.03
CA ASP A 33 -2.36 15.40 -11.02
C ASP A 33 -2.96 15.65 -12.39
N TYR A 34 -3.91 14.81 -12.83
CA TYR A 34 -4.66 15.01 -14.07
C TYR A 34 -5.53 16.28 -14.03
N LEU A 35 -6.16 16.55 -12.89
CA LEU A 35 -7.02 17.73 -12.69
C LEU A 35 -6.20 19.02 -12.58
N ILE A 36 -5.07 19.00 -11.87
CA ILE A 36 -4.20 20.15 -11.66
C ILE A 36 -3.37 20.46 -12.91
N SER A 37 -2.85 19.42 -13.58
CA SER A 37 -1.92 19.59 -14.71
C SER A 37 -2.62 19.82 -16.06
N GLY A 38 -3.95 19.94 -16.09
CA GLY A 38 -4.72 20.40 -17.25
C GLY A 38 -4.21 19.87 -18.59
N ARG A 39 -4.44 18.59 -18.89
CA ARG A 39 -4.11 17.97 -20.18
C ARG A 39 -2.62 18.02 -20.59
N GLN A 40 -1.67 18.20 -19.66
CA GLN A 40 -0.25 17.96 -19.96
C GLN A 40 0.04 16.45 -20.04
N GLU A 41 0.75 16.04 -21.09
CA GLU A 41 1.23 14.68 -21.27
C GLU A 41 2.18 14.31 -20.12
N LEU A 42 1.66 13.62 -19.11
CA LEU A 42 2.46 12.98 -18.07
C LEU A 42 3.46 12.04 -18.75
N THR A 43 4.73 12.42 -18.75
CA THR A 43 5.79 11.62 -19.35
C THR A 43 5.92 10.29 -18.60
N LEU A 44 6.23 9.20 -19.31
CA LEU A 44 6.38 7.86 -18.72
C LEU A 44 7.33 7.84 -17.51
N VAL A 45 8.32 8.72 -17.48
CA VAL A 45 9.26 8.89 -16.37
C VAL A 45 8.57 9.40 -15.10
N GLN A 46 7.64 10.34 -15.21
CA GLN A 46 6.88 10.86 -14.06
C GLN A 46 5.92 9.79 -13.52
N ILE A 47 5.28 9.03 -14.41
CA ILE A 47 4.40 7.91 -14.02
C ILE A 47 5.23 6.81 -13.34
N ALA A 48 6.40 6.46 -13.89
CA ALA A 48 7.31 5.49 -13.30
C ALA A 48 7.84 5.96 -11.94
N GLY A 49 8.21 7.23 -11.81
CA GLY A 49 8.64 7.82 -10.54
C GLY A 49 7.55 7.77 -9.47
N ARG A 50 6.30 8.04 -9.84
CA ARG A 50 5.15 7.93 -8.94
C ARG A 50 4.81 6.49 -8.58
N ALA A 51 4.88 5.57 -9.54
CA ALA A 51 4.70 4.14 -9.30
C ALA A 51 5.79 3.57 -8.38
N ALA A 52 7.05 4.02 -8.54
CA ALA A 52 8.15 3.64 -7.66
C ALA A 52 7.91 4.15 -6.22
N GLY A 53 7.52 5.41 -6.06
CA GLY A 53 7.16 5.99 -4.75
C GLY A 53 6.00 5.24 -4.08
N ALA A 54 4.94 4.93 -4.83
CA ALA A 54 3.81 4.15 -4.33
C ALA A 54 4.23 2.72 -3.95
N GLY A 55 5.11 2.09 -4.72
CA GLY A 55 5.66 0.76 -4.44
C GLY A 55 6.49 0.73 -3.15
N VAL A 56 7.29 1.76 -2.88
CA VAL A 56 8.07 1.88 -1.63
C VAL A 56 7.16 2.02 -0.42
N VAL A 57 6.16 2.90 -0.49
CA VAL A 57 5.17 3.09 0.59
C VAL A 57 4.40 1.78 0.85
N TRP A 58 4.06 1.06 -0.22
CA TRP A 58 3.39 -0.23 -0.12
C TRP A 58 4.28 -1.28 0.58
N ALA A 59 5.53 -1.42 0.16
CA ALA A 59 6.48 -2.35 0.75
C ALA A 59 6.75 -2.07 2.24
N LEU A 60 6.88 -0.78 2.61
CA LEU A 60 7.05 -0.37 4.00
C LEU A 60 5.81 -0.70 4.84
N GLY A 61 4.60 -0.40 4.34
CA GLY A 61 3.36 -0.70 5.07
C GLY A 61 3.16 -2.20 5.30
N VAL A 62 3.42 -3.04 4.30
CA VAL A 62 3.37 -4.50 4.45
C VAL A 62 4.41 -4.98 5.46
N THR A 63 5.64 -4.47 5.39
CA THR A 63 6.72 -4.83 6.32
C THR A 63 6.36 -4.48 7.76
N LEU A 64 5.78 -3.29 8.00
CA LEU A 64 5.31 -2.86 9.32
C LEU A 64 4.15 -3.71 9.84
N ILE A 65 3.18 -4.05 8.99
CA ILE A 65 2.07 -4.95 9.38
C ILE A 65 2.59 -6.33 9.77
N VAL A 66 3.53 -6.88 8.99
CA VAL A 66 4.14 -8.19 9.28
C VAL A 66 4.98 -8.12 10.56
N TRP A 67 5.76 -7.06 10.75
CA TRP A 67 6.55 -6.84 11.96
C TRP A 67 5.68 -6.69 13.21
N ALA A 68 4.61 -5.89 13.14
CA ALA A 68 3.66 -5.70 14.24
C ALA A 68 2.91 -7.00 14.55
N ALA A 69 2.53 -7.78 13.54
CA ALA A 69 1.89 -9.08 13.73
C ALA A 69 2.80 -10.11 14.43
N ARG A 70 4.13 -10.03 14.21
CA ARG A 70 5.12 -10.84 14.92
C ARG A 70 5.27 -10.38 16.37
N ARG A 71 5.50 -9.08 16.61
CA ARG A 71 5.64 -8.47 17.94
C ARG A 71 4.44 -8.69 18.85
N ALA A 72 3.23 -8.65 18.30
CA ALA A 72 2.01 -8.92 19.07
C ALA A 72 1.89 -10.39 19.53
N GLY A 73 2.72 -11.30 19.00
CA GLY A 73 2.73 -12.72 19.31
C GLY A 73 3.64 -13.19 20.43
N ASP A 74 4.51 -12.30 20.93
CA ASP A 74 5.49 -12.59 21.98
C ASP A 74 5.00 -12.16 23.39
N GLY A 75 3.70 -11.85 23.54
CA GLY A 75 3.05 -11.48 24.80
C GLY A 75 1.91 -12.42 25.16
#